data_AF-A0A956WCY7-F1
#
_entry.id   AF-A0A956WCY7-F1
#
_cell.length_a   1.000
_cell.length_b   1.000
_cell.length_c   1.000
_cell.angle_alpha   90.00
_cell.angle_beta   90.00
_cell.angle_gamma   90.00
#
_symmetry.space_group_name_H-M   'P 1'
#
loop_
_entity.id
_entity.type
_entity.pdbx_description
1 polymer ?
#
loop_
_entity_poly.entity_id
_entity_poly.type
_entity_poly.pdbx_seq_one_letter_code
_entity_poly.pdbx_strand_id
1 'polypeptide(L)'
;MSFDIRQAIPDEISSQLPETPHELPLDRQRIVELVARVRDGEQIDLLSELLAAVDWRAAFSDVDGRPLDLEEISRLHAYYREKFADVGPIFLADLLSTEFMTEQRAQGDIEFSPELMELYRKYPDLWNEIRQFFRRKETVTGLLLLGAKERSQ
;
A
#
# COMPACT_ATOMS: atom_id res chain seq x y z
N MET A 1 -6.42 -17.09 -24.00
CA MET A 1 -5.08 -17.71 -24.04
C MET A 1 -4.32 -17.13 -22.86
N SER A 2 -4.09 -17.94 -21.82
CA SER A 2 -3.39 -17.54 -20.61
C SER A 2 -1.90 -17.49 -20.92
N PHE A 3 -1.34 -16.28 -21.01
CA PHE A 3 0.08 -16.09 -21.24
C PHE A 3 0.77 -16.07 -19.88
N ASP A 4 1.57 -17.09 -19.60
CA ASP A 4 2.17 -17.33 -18.29
C ASP A 4 3.39 -16.39 -18.12
N ILE A 5 3.21 -15.32 -17.35
CA ILE A 5 4.23 -14.27 -17.09
C ILE A 5 5.50 -14.85 -16.46
N ARG A 6 5.41 -16.05 -15.87
CA ARG A 6 6.55 -16.86 -15.42
C ARG A 6 7.52 -17.23 -16.55
N GLN A 7 7.12 -17.15 -17.81
CA GLN A 7 8.02 -17.44 -18.95
C GLN A 7 8.87 -16.23 -19.38
N ALA A 8 8.50 -15.01 -18.96
CA ALA A 8 9.24 -13.79 -19.29
C ALA A 8 10.16 -13.29 -18.17
N ILE A 9 10.08 -13.92 -16.99
CA ILE A 9 10.89 -13.65 -15.81
C ILE A 9 11.55 -14.98 -15.46
N PRO A 10 12.90 -15.13 -15.54
CA PRO A 10 13.56 -16.39 -15.21
C PRO A 10 13.10 -16.91 -13.85
N ASP A 11 12.88 -18.22 -13.73
CA ASP A 11 12.31 -18.88 -12.55
C ASP A 11 13.00 -18.48 -11.22
N GLU A 12 14.29 -18.13 -11.27
CA GLU A 12 15.07 -17.68 -10.11
C GLU A 12 14.58 -16.34 -9.52
N ILE A 13 14.02 -15.44 -10.34
CA ILE A 13 13.47 -14.13 -9.90
C ILE A 13 12.03 -14.27 -9.39
N SER A 14 11.27 -15.28 -9.84
CA SER A 14 9.86 -15.47 -9.43
C SER A 14 9.70 -15.72 -7.92
N SER A 15 10.75 -16.21 -7.26
CA SER A 15 10.78 -16.44 -5.81
C SER A 15 10.98 -15.16 -4.97
N GLN A 16 11.26 -14.02 -5.61
CA GLN A 16 11.54 -12.73 -4.96
C GLN A 16 10.49 -11.66 -5.28
N LEU A 17 9.53 -11.96 -6.15
CA LEU A 17 8.48 -11.01 -6.48
C LEU A 17 7.46 -10.93 -5.34
N PRO A 18 7.00 -9.71 -4.97
CA PRO A 18 5.90 -9.53 -4.04
C PRO A 18 4.69 -10.40 -4.41
N GLU A 19 4.19 -11.12 -3.43
CA GLU A 19 2.99 -11.97 -3.55
C GLU A 19 1.74 -11.26 -3.08
N THR A 20 1.90 -10.26 -2.23
CA THR A 20 0.78 -9.51 -1.65
C THR A 20 1.03 -8.00 -1.72
N PRO A 21 -0.02 -7.16 -1.66
CA PRO A 21 0.15 -5.71 -1.76
C PRO A 21 1.06 -5.10 -0.68
N HIS A 22 1.15 -5.70 0.52
CA HIS A 22 1.95 -5.17 1.62
C HIS A 22 3.45 -5.44 1.48
N GLU A 23 3.83 -6.35 0.58
CA GLU A 23 5.23 -6.63 0.24
C GLU A 23 5.76 -5.67 -0.83
N LEU A 24 4.89 -4.85 -1.44
CA LEU A 24 5.30 -3.88 -2.43
C LEU A 24 6.20 -2.80 -1.82
N PRO A 25 7.30 -2.43 -2.50
CA PRO A 25 8.21 -1.38 -2.08
C PRO A 25 7.61 -0.01 -2.39
N LEU A 26 6.83 0.54 -1.46
CA LEU A 26 6.11 1.78 -1.66
C LEU A 26 6.97 3.02 -1.38
N ASP A 27 6.93 3.98 -2.30
CA ASP A 27 7.36 5.36 -2.10
C ASP A 27 6.31 6.09 -1.27
N ARG A 28 6.60 6.26 0.01
CA ARG A 28 5.69 6.88 0.97
C ARG A 28 5.41 8.35 0.68
N GLN A 29 6.33 9.05 0.02
CA GLN A 29 6.11 10.46 -0.33
C GLN A 29 4.99 10.59 -1.36
N ARG A 30 4.91 9.67 -2.34
CA ARG A 30 3.77 9.60 -3.28
C ARG A 30 2.45 9.32 -2.58
N ILE A 31 2.45 8.57 -1.49
CA ILE A 31 1.26 8.31 -0.70
C ILE A 31 0.80 9.59 0.03
N VAL A 32 1.72 10.40 0.55
CA VAL A 32 1.39 11.72 1.13
C VAL A 32 0.74 12.62 0.08
N GLU A 33 1.31 12.69 -1.12
CA GLU A 33 0.76 13.44 -2.25
C GLU A 33 -0.62 12.93 -2.68
N LEU A 34 -0.80 11.61 -2.70
CA LEU A 34 -2.08 10.96 -2.98
C LEU A 34 -3.17 11.41 -1.99
N VAL A 35 -2.91 11.39 -0.68
CA VAL A 35 -3.97 11.79 0.26
C VAL A 35 -4.22 13.30 0.21
N ALA A 36 -3.23 14.12 -0.15
CA ALA A 36 -3.44 15.55 -0.41
C ALA A 36 -4.42 15.76 -1.58
N ARG A 37 -4.19 15.07 -2.71
CA ARG A 37 -5.10 15.06 -3.87
C ARG A 37 -6.53 14.66 -3.52
N VAL A 38 -6.69 13.58 -2.75
CA VAL A 38 -8.01 13.11 -2.30
C VAL A 38 -8.69 14.12 -1.36
N ARG A 39 -7.93 14.79 -0.48
CA ARG A 39 -8.47 15.87 0.37
C ARG A 39 -9.01 17.04 -0.44
N ASP A 40 -8.40 17.31 -1.59
CA ASP A 40 -8.85 18.34 -2.53
C ASP A 40 -10.06 17.89 -3.39
N GLY A 41 -10.58 16.69 -3.13
CA GLY A 41 -11.80 16.15 -3.75
C GLY A 41 -11.54 15.27 -4.98
N GLU A 42 -10.28 14.91 -5.26
CA GLU A 42 -9.97 14.02 -6.36
C GLU A 42 -10.54 12.61 -6.12
N GLN A 43 -11.20 12.07 -7.14
CA GLN A 43 -11.68 10.69 -7.17
C GLN A 43 -10.59 9.79 -7.73
N ILE A 44 -10.26 8.72 -7.03
CA ILE A 44 -9.12 7.87 -7.34
C ILE A 44 -9.51 6.40 -7.48
N ASP A 45 -8.69 5.65 -8.23
CA ASP A 45 -8.69 4.19 -8.21
C ASP A 45 -7.57 3.70 -7.27
N LEU A 46 -7.94 3.14 -6.12
CA LEU A 46 -7.00 2.79 -5.05
C LEU A 46 -5.92 1.81 -5.52
N LEU A 47 -6.26 0.83 -6.37
CA LEU A 47 -5.30 -0.14 -6.86
C LEU A 47 -4.30 0.53 -7.81
N SER A 48 -4.77 1.35 -8.74
CA SER A 48 -3.88 2.07 -9.65
C SER A 48 -2.96 3.05 -8.92
N GLU A 49 -3.47 3.77 -7.92
CA GLU A 49 -2.65 4.70 -7.12
C GLU A 49 -1.65 3.95 -6.24
N LEU A 50 -2.02 2.79 -5.68
CA LEU A 50 -1.06 1.92 -4.98
C LEU A 50 0.09 1.51 -5.91
N LEU A 51 -0.21 1.03 -7.11
CA LEU A 51 0.81 0.59 -8.07
C LEU A 51 1.65 1.76 -8.61
N ALA A 52 1.06 2.96 -8.71
CA ALA A 52 1.77 4.19 -9.05
C ALA A 52 2.71 4.66 -7.93
N ALA A 53 2.42 4.29 -6.68
CA ALA A 53 3.27 4.58 -5.52
C ALA A 53 4.43 3.59 -5.35
N VAL A 54 4.53 2.51 -6.13
CA VAL A 54 5.65 1.56 -6.02
C VAL A 54 6.93 2.10 -6.65
N ASP A 55 8.05 1.96 -5.95
CA ASP A 55 9.39 2.27 -6.47
C ASP A 55 9.95 1.10 -7.29
N TRP A 56 9.38 0.90 -8.48
CA TRP A 56 9.73 -0.21 -9.37
C TRP A 56 11.22 -0.23 -9.77
N ARG A 57 11.84 0.94 -9.92
CA ARG A 57 13.22 1.05 -10.40
C ARG A 57 14.25 0.81 -9.32
N ALA A 58 13.98 1.23 -8.08
CA ALA A 58 14.91 0.97 -6.99
C ALA A 58 14.81 -0.47 -6.48
N ALA A 59 13.63 -1.09 -6.58
CA ALA A 59 13.38 -2.38 -5.96
C ALA A 59 13.58 -3.59 -6.88
N PHE A 60 13.53 -3.41 -8.20
CA PHE A 60 13.64 -4.49 -9.17
C PHE A 60 14.69 -4.19 -10.22
N SER A 61 15.37 -5.24 -10.68
CA SER A 61 16.33 -5.20 -11.77
C SER A 61 16.00 -6.27 -12.80
N ASP A 62 16.52 -6.12 -14.01
CA ASP A 62 16.48 -7.17 -15.02
C ASP A 62 17.35 -8.38 -14.61
N VAL A 63 17.35 -9.39 -15.47
CA VAL A 63 18.12 -10.63 -15.30
C VAL A 63 19.63 -10.43 -15.26
N ASP A 64 20.11 -9.32 -15.83
CA ASP A 64 21.52 -8.92 -15.86
C ASP A 64 21.86 -7.96 -14.69
N GLY A 65 20.90 -7.65 -13.80
CA GLY A 65 21.06 -6.72 -12.68
C GLY A 65 21.00 -5.24 -13.08
N ARG A 66 20.51 -4.91 -14.28
CA ARG A 66 20.34 -3.52 -14.74
C ARG A 66 19.00 -2.95 -14.26
N PRO A 67 18.89 -1.63 -14.12
CA PRO A 67 17.61 -0.99 -13.82
C PRO A 67 16.58 -1.30 -14.91
N LEU A 68 15.34 -1.56 -14.48
CA LEU A 68 14.25 -1.82 -15.40
C LEU A 68 13.96 -0.63 -16.32
N ASP A 69 13.69 -0.93 -17.58
CA ASP A 69 13.21 0.04 -18.55
C ASP A 69 11.70 0.34 -18.40
N LEU A 70 11.19 1.27 -19.20
CA LEU A 70 9.77 1.67 -19.15
C LEU A 70 8.81 0.56 -19.59
N GLU A 71 9.23 -0.30 -20.52
CA GLU A 71 8.40 -1.40 -21.02
C GLU A 71 8.28 -2.50 -19.96
N GLU A 72 9.37 -2.83 -19.28
CA GLU A 72 9.42 -3.76 -18.16
C GLU A 72 8.58 -3.28 -16.98
N ILE A 73 8.71 -2.01 -16.59
CA ILE A 73 7.87 -1.42 -15.53
C ILE A 73 6.39 -1.45 -15.92
N SER A 74 6.06 -1.15 -17.18
CA SER A 74 4.69 -1.21 -17.67
C SER A 74 4.11 -2.63 -17.61
N ARG A 75 4.94 -3.64 -17.91
CA ARG A 75 4.57 -5.06 -17.78
C ARG A 75 4.35 -5.45 -16.33
N LEU A 76 5.21 -5.04 -15.40
CA LEU A 76 5.01 -5.28 -13.96
C LEU A 76 3.73 -4.63 -13.47
N HIS A 77 3.45 -3.40 -13.88
CA HIS A 77 2.23 -2.69 -13.51
C HIS A 77 0.98 -3.42 -14.02
N ALA A 78 1.01 -3.95 -15.25
CA ALA A 78 -0.10 -4.75 -15.79
C ALA A 78 -0.27 -6.06 -15.02
N TYR A 79 0.84 -6.77 -14.75
CA TYR A 79 0.85 -8.00 -13.97
C TYR A 79 0.23 -7.80 -12.59
N TYR A 80 0.69 -6.81 -11.84
CA TYR A 80 0.21 -6.57 -10.47
C TYR A 80 -1.20 -6.00 -10.41
N ARG A 81 -1.63 -5.25 -11.44
CA ARG A 81 -3.04 -4.85 -11.57
C ARG A 81 -3.94 -6.06 -11.71
N GLU A 82 -3.55 -7.05 -12.50
CA GLU A 82 -4.32 -8.30 -12.64
C GLU A 82 -4.21 -9.16 -11.38
N LYS A 83 -3.01 -9.32 -10.82
CA LYS A 83 -2.75 -10.13 -9.61
C LYS A 83 -3.55 -9.65 -8.40
N PHE A 84 -3.75 -8.35 -8.27
CA PHE A 84 -4.44 -7.75 -7.12
C PHE A 84 -5.84 -7.22 -7.45
N ALA A 85 -6.42 -7.63 -8.58
CA ALA A 85 -7.73 -7.16 -9.02
C ALA A 85 -8.89 -7.55 -8.06
N ASP A 86 -8.72 -8.61 -7.28
CA ASP A 86 -9.68 -9.09 -6.29
C ASP A 86 -9.49 -8.49 -4.89
N VAL A 87 -8.45 -7.68 -4.70
CA VAL A 87 -8.16 -7.03 -3.42
C VAL A 87 -9.16 -5.89 -3.20
N GLY A 88 -9.97 -6.03 -2.14
CA GLY A 88 -11.03 -5.08 -1.83
C GLY A 88 -10.50 -3.68 -1.46
N PRO A 89 -11.28 -2.62 -1.75
CA PRO A 89 -10.85 -1.23 -1.54
C PRO A 89 -10.53 -0.89 -0.09
N ILE A 90 -11.19 -1.53 0.88
CA ILE A 90 -10.90 -1.29 2.31
C ILE A 90 -9.50 -1.74 2.69
N PHE A 91 -9.05 -2.88 2.16
CA PHE A 91 -7.71 -3.37 2.42
C PHE A 91 -6.65 -2.45 1.81
N LEU A 92 -6.87 -2.01 0.58
CA LEU A 92 -5.96 -1.07 -0.09
C LEU A 92 -5.90 0.27 0.66
N ALA A 93 -7.04 0.78 1.13
CA ALA A 93 -7.10 2.00 1.92
C ALA A 93 -6.40 1.85 3.29
N ASP A 94 -6.51 0.70 3.96
CA ASP A 94 -5.81 0.39 5.22
C ASP A 94 -4.28 0.31 5.03
N LEU A 95 -3.83 -0.28 3.93
CA LEU A 95 -2.41 -0.31 3.57
C LEU A 95 -1.88 1.10 3.33
N LEU A 96 -2.54 1.87 2.47
CA LEU A 96 -2.14 3.25 2.14
C LEU A 96 -2.18 4.16 3.38
N SER A 97 -3.19 4.01 4.26
CA SER A 97 -3.26 4.77 5.50
C SER A 97 -2.13 4.41 6.47
N THR A 98 -1.75 3.13 6.55
CA THR A 98 -0.63 2.67 7.38
C THR A 98 0.69 3.29 6.90
N GLU A 99 0.96 3.29 5.60
CA GLU A 99 2.17 3.89 5.04
C GLU A 99 2.18 5.41 5.20
N PHE A 100 1.04 6.07 4.97
CA PHE A 100 0.87 7.50 5.22
C PHE A 100 1.22 7.86 6.68
N MET A 101 0.63 7.15 7.65
CA MET A 101 0.89 7.39 9.08
C MET A 101 2.36 7.11 9.45
N THR A 102 2.98 6.13 8.80
CA THR A 102 4.40 5.83 8.99
C THR A 102 5.28 6.98 8.53
N GLU A 103 4.95 7.58 7.39
CA GLU A 103 5.65 8.74 6.85
C GLU A 103 5.44 10.00 7.68
N GLN A 104 4.20 10.31 8.06
CA GLN A 104 3.90 11.44 8.95
C GLN A 104 4.67 11.35 10.27
N ARG A 105 4.87 10.14 10.80
CA ARG A 105 5.71 9.93 11.98
C ARG A 105 7.19 10.14 11.69
N ALA A 106 7.69 9.66 10.55
CA ALA A 106 9.08 9.85 10.14
C ALA A 106 9.43 11.34 9.95
N GLN A 107 8.49 12.12 9.44
CA GLN A 107 8.62 13.57 9.22
C GLN A 107 8.45 14.39 10.51
N GLY A 108 7.96 13.78 11.59
CA GLY A 108 7.74 14.46 12.87
C GLY A 108 6.39 15.19 12.97
N ASP A 109 5.53 15.09 11.95
CA ASP A 109 4.17 15.64 12.00
C ASP A 109 3.29 14.90 13.02
N ILE A 110 3.62 13.64 13.31
CA ILE A 110 2.99 12.84 14.35
C ILE A 110 4.07 12.38 15.33
N GLU A 111 4.04 12.95 16.52
CA GLU A 111 4.92 12.55 17.62
C GLU A 111 4.17 11.71 18.65
N PHE A 112 4.73 10.55 18.97
CA PHE A 112 4.26 9.74 20.09
C PHE A 112 4.90 10.20 21.37
N SER A 113 4.10 10.36 22.42
CA SER A 113 4.60 10.75 23.73
C SER A 113 5.59 9.70 24.27
N PRO A 114 6.52 10.10 25.15
CA PRO A 114 7.44 9.16 25.79
C PRO A 114 6.73 8.00 26.48
N GLU A 115 5.58 8.25 27.11
CA GLU A 115 4.76 7.24 27.79
C GLU A 115 4.16 6.24 26.79
N LEU A 116 3.72 6.71 25.63
CA LEU A 116 3.21 5.84 24.57
C LEU A 116 4.32 4.96 23.99
N MET A 117 5.52 5.52 23.83
CA MET A 117 6.71 4.78 23.40
C MET A 117 7.16 3.76 24.45
N GLU A 118 6.99 4.05 25.72
CA GLU A 118 7.25 3.12 26.82
C GLU A 118 6.24 1.97 26.83
N LEU A 119 4.95 2.26 26.64
CA LEU A 119 3.90 1.25 26.50
C LEU A 119 4.23 0.25 25.38
N TYR A 120 4.60 0.74 24.20
CA TYR A 120 5.01 -0.08 23.06
C TYR A 120 6.17 -1.03 23.40
N ARG A 121 7.19 -0.53 24.11
CA ARG A 121 8.40 -1.31 24.44
C ARG A 121 8.17 -2.31 25.58
N LYS A 122 7.44 -1.92 26.62
CA LYS A 122 7.26 -2.73 27.84
C LYS A 122 6.10 -3.72 27.73
N TYR A 123 5.06 -3.38 26.97
CA TYR A 123 3.82 -4.16 26.89
C TYR A 123 3.40 -4.37 25.43
N PRO A 124 4.16 -5.14 24.64
CA PRO A 124 3.90 -5.34 23.22
C PRO A 124 2.53 -5.99 22.94
N ASP A 125 2.07 -6.90 23.81
CA ASP A 125 0.77 -7.55 23.65
C ASP A 125 -0.38 -6.55 23.84
N LEU A 126 -0.30 -5.72 24.88
CA LEU A 126 -1.27 -4.64 25.12
C LEU A 126 -1.28 -3.62 23.98
N TRP A 127 -0.10 -3.28 23.45
CA TRP A 127 0.02 -2.44 22.26
C TRP A 127 -0.69 -3.06 21.05
N ASN A 128 -0.53 -4.36 20.86
CA ASN A 128 -1.21 -5.10 19.78
C ASN A 128 -2.73 -5.12 19.97
N GLU A 129 -3.23 -5.28 21.20
CA GLU A 129 -4.67 -5.20 21.49
C GLU A 129 -5.24 -3.82 21.11
N ILE A 130 -4.55 -2.75 21.50
CA ILE A 130 -4.94 -1.37 21.15
C ILE A 130 -4.94 -1.18 19.63
N ARG A 131 -3.89 -1.64 18.93
CA ARG A 131 -3.83 -1.57 17.46
C ARG A 131 -4.97 -2.33 16.79
N GLN A 132 -5.30 -3.53 17.27
CA GLN A 132 -6.40 -4.31 16.74
C GLN A 132 -7.75 -3.62 16.92
N PHE A 133 -7.96 -2.96 18.07
CA PHE A 133 -9.17 -2.17 18.30
C PHE A 133 -9.32 -1.05 17.28
N PHE A 134 -8.27 -0.24 17.06
CA PHE A 134 -8.30 0.85 16.09
C PHE A 134 -8.50 0.35 14.65
N ARG A 135 -7.77 -0.68 14.22
CA ARG A 135 -7.93 -1.27 12.88
C ARG A 135 -9.35 -1.76 12.62
N ARG A 136 -9.96 -2.45 13.59
CA ARG A 136 -11.36 -2.91 13.48
C ARG A 136 -12.31 -1.72 13.37
N LYS A 137 -12.10 -0.67 14.18
CA LYS A 137 -12.91 0.55 14.13
C LYS A 137 -12.79 1.25 12.77
N GLU A 138 -11.58 1.38 12.23
CA GLU A 138 -11.31 1.97 10.92
C GLU A 138 -11.97 1.18 9.79
N THR A 139 -11.82 -0.15 9.81
CA THR A 139 -12.45 -1.05 8.84
C THR A 139 -13.97 -0.92 8.84
N VAL A 140 -14.60 -0.94 10.03
CA VAL A 140 -16.05 -0.76 10.15
C VAL A 140 -16.48 0.63 9.68
N THR A 141 -15.69 1.66 9.97
CA THR A 141 -15.96 3.03 9.49
C THR A 141 -15.93 3.09 7.97
N GLY A 142 -14.91 2.49 7.34
CA GLY A 142 -14.79 2.39 5.89
C GLY A 142 -15.96 1.64 5.24
N LEU A 143 -16.36 0.50 5.83
CA LEU A 143 -17.54 -0.25 5.38
C LEU A 143 -18.82 0.59 5.43
N LEU A 144 -19.01 1.34 6.53
CA LEU A 144 -20.17 2.21 6.70
C LEU A 144 -20.17 3.38 5.70
N LEU A 145 -19.00 3.97 5.40
CA LEU A 145 -18.87 5.02 4.39
C LEU A 145 -19.17 4.50 2.98
N LEU A 146 -18.66 3.31 2.62
CA LEU A 146 -18.95 2.68 1.33
C LEU A 146 -20.44 2.31 1.18
N GLY A 147 -21.08 1.89 2.28
CA GLY A 147 -22.51 1.58 2.30
C GLY A 147 -23.42 2.80 2.47
N ALA A 148 -22.86 3.98 2.80
CA ALA A 148 -23.63 5.19 2.99
C ALA A 148 -24.15 5.70 1.65
N LYS A 149 -25.47 5.90 1.54
CA LYS A 149 -26.03 6.63 0.42
C LYS A 149 -25.64 8.10 0.54
N GLU A 150 -25.24 8.71 -0.57
CA GLU A 150 -25.16 10.16 -0.64
C GLU A 150 -26.52 10.74 -0.22
N ARG A 151 -26.50 11.65 0.75
CA ARG A 151 -27.69 12.43 1.06
C ARG A 151 -27.95 13.30 -0.16
N SER A 152 -28.99 12.97 -0.93
CA SER A 152 -29.51 13.87 -1.97
C SER A 152 -29.75 15.24 -1.32
N GLN A 153 -28.98 16.24 -1.74
CA GLN A 153 -29.17 17.64 -1.35
C GLN A 153 -30.39 18.22 -2.06
#